data_AF-A0A9D7YBI5-F1
#
_entry.id   AF-A0A9D7YBI5-F1
#
_cell.length_a   1.000
_cell.length_b   1.000
_cell.length_c   1.000
_cell.angle_alpha   90.00
_cell.angle_beta   90.00
_cell.angle_gamma   90.00
#
_symmetry.space_group_name_H-M   'P 1'
#
loop_
_entity.id
_entity.type
_entity.pdbx_description
1 polymer ?
#
loop_
_entity_poly.entity_id
_entity_poly.type
_entity_poly.pdbx_seq_one_letter_code
_entity_poly.pdbx_strand_id
1 'polypeptide(L)'
;MKKIIIAAVVGGIILFMWQFVSWSISGLHNGMQKYSPKQDEILKYLGDNLEEGFYYLPTVPEGTSMEESSKFMENSMGKPWAQVYYHKSMDANMGVNMARGLVVDILAVLLLSWMLMKMGNASMQTIVITTLAVGFIGYLTDVYTKSIWFDTKTLADLIDVIVGWGVVGVWLGWWLRRK
;
A
#
# COMPACT_ATOMS: atom_id res chain seq x y z
N MET A 1 -29.63 2.75 -1.54
CA MET A 1 -28.77 2.54 -0.34
C MET A 1 -28.43 1.07 -0.10
N LYS A 2 -29.40 0.16 0.14
CA LYS A 2 -29.11 -1.28 0.38
C LYS A 2 -28.18 -1.92 -0.66
N LYS A 3 -28.42 -1.64 -1.94
CA LYS A 3 -27.60 -2.14 -3.06
C LYS A 3 -26.13 -1.70 -2.97
N ILE A 4 -25.86 -0.45 -2.60
CA ILE A 4 -24.51 0.08 -2.44
C ILE A 4 -23.82 -0.55 -1.22
N ILE A 5 -24.55 -0.74 -0.11
CA ILE A 5 -24.00 -1.36 1.11
C ILE A 5 -23.57 -2.80 0.82
N ILE A 6 -24.40 -3.59 0.13
CA ILE A 6 -24.04 -4.97 -0.23
C ILE A 6 -22.86 -4.99 -1.22
N ALA A 7 -22.83 -4.05 -2.17
CA ALA A 7 -21.72 -3.91 -3.11
C ALA A 7 -20.39 -3.69 -2.36
N ALA A 8 -20.41 -2.77 -1.39
CA ALA A 8 -19.27 -2.39 -0.56
C ALA A 8 -18.80 -3.51 0.36
N VAL A 9 -19.71 -4.15 1.10
CA VAL A 9 -19.34 -5.21 2.06
C VAL A 9 -18.75 -6.41 1.32
N VAL A 10 -19.42 -6.91 0.28
CA VAL A 10 -18.93 -8.08 -0.45
C VAL A 10 -17.67 -7.75 -1.25
N GLY A 11 -17.62 -6.59 -1.91
CA GLY A 11 -16.41 -6.18 -2.64
C GLY A 11 -15.23 -5.92 -1.72
N GLY A 12 -15.46 -5.34 -0.53
CA GLY A 12 -14.42 -5.16 0.48
C GLY A 12 -13.89 -6.50 1.01
N ILE A 13 -14.77 -7.48 1.27
CA ILE A 13 -14.36 -8.84 1.64
C ILE A 13 -13.54 -9.49 0.51
N ILE A 14 -13.96 -9.37 -0.74
CA ILE A 14 -13.22 -9.90 -1.91
C ILE A 14 -11.81 -9.30 -1.96
N LEU A 15 -11.71 -7.98 -1.82
CA LEU A 15 -10.43 -7.28 -1.85
C LEU A 15 -9.52 -7.72 -0.70
N PHE A 16 -10.06 -7.76 0.51
CA PHE A 16 -9.35 -8.20 1.71
C PHE A 16 -8.83 -9.63 1.59
N MET A 17 -9.66 -10.55 1.09
CA MET A 17 -9.26 -11.95 0.90
C MET A 17 -8.14 -12.08 -0.13
N TRP A 18 -8.19 -11.30 -1.22
CA TRP A 18 -7.09 -11.26 -2.16
C TRP A 18 -5.80 -10.73 -1.52
N GLN A 19 -5.86 -9.60 -0.81
CA GLN A 19 -4.71 -9.05 -0.09
C GLN A 19 -4.12 -10.06 0.90
N PHE A 20 -4.96 -10.77 1.66
CA PHE A 20 -4.53 -11.81 2.58
C PHE A 20 -3.79 -12.95 1.86
N VAL A 21 -4.36 -13.47 0.77
CA VAL A 21 -3.71 -14.53 -0.03
C VAL A 21 -2.39 -14.05 -0.60
N SER A 22 -2.38 -12.83 -1.15
CA SER A 22 -1.21 -12.19 -1.74
C SER A 22 -0.07 -12.06 -0.73
N TRP A 23 -0.33 -11.50 0.45
CA TRP A 23 0.69 -11.23 1.46
C TRP A 23 1.07 -12.43 2.32
N SER A 24 0.14 -13.33 2.64
CA SER A 24 0.38 -14.40 3.62
C SER A 24 0.69 -15.76 2.99
N ILE A 25 0.02 -16.12 1.89
CA ILE A 25 0.02 -17.51 1.41
C ILE A 25 0.83 -17.67 0.12
N SER A 26 0.75 -16.70 -0.79
CA SER A 26 1.29 -16.87 -2.15
C SER A 26 2.81 -16.68 -2.27
N GLY A 27 3.44 -16.04 -1.28
CA GLY A 27 4.85 -15.65 -1.34
C GLY A 27 5.15 -14.54 -2.34
N LEU A 28 4.13 -13.92 -2.93
CA LEU A 28 4.25 -12.88 -3.96
C LEU A 28 5.11 -11.69 -3.50
N HIS A 29 5.00 -11.34 -2.22
CA HIS A 29 5.68 -10.20 -1.60
C HIS A 29 7.07 -10.52 -1.00
N ASN A 30 7.52 -11.78 -1.05
CA ASN A 30 8.80 -12.20 -0.46
C ASN A 30 10.00 -11.43 -1.02
N GLY A 31 9.91 -10.94 -2.26
CA GLY A 31 10.99 -10.18 -2.90
C GLY A 31 11.19 -8.76 -2.35
N MET A 32 10.28 -8.26 -1.53
CA MET A 32 10.26 -6.89 -1.01
C MET A 32 10.98 -6.73 0.34
N GLN A 33 11.16 -7.82 1.08
CA GLN A 33 11.88 -7.84 2.36
C GLN A 33 13.01 -8.85 2.29
N LYS A 34 14.20 -8.47 2.76
CA LYS A 34 15.37 -9.35 2.76
C LYS A 34 15.78 -9.71 4.19
N TYR A 35 16.05 -10.98 4.39
CA TYR A 35 16.71 -11.47 5.60
C TYR A 35 18.19 -11.06 5.63
N SER A 36 18.69 -10.70 6.81
CA SER A 36 20.12 -10.50 7.07
C SER A 36 20.55 -11.39 8.25
N PRO A 37 21.62 -12.19 8.11
CA PRO A 37 22.15 -12.97 9.22
C PRO A 37 22.72 -12.10 10.37
N LYS A 38 22.89 -10.79 10.15
CA LYS A 38 23.35 -9.82 11.15
C LYS A 38 22.21 -9.05 11.82
N GLN A 39 20.95 -9.49 11.67
CA GLN A 39 19.80 -8.75 12.18
C GLN A 39 19.90 -8.43 13.68
N ASP A 40 20.46 -9.32 14.50
CA ASP A 40 20.55 -9.11 15.95
C ASP A 40 21.58 -8.00 16.28
N GLU A 41 22.73 -7.99 15.60
CA GLU A 41 23.74 -6.93 15.72
C GLU A 41 23.18 -5.58 15.25
N ILE A 42 22.45 -5.59 14.14
CA ILE A 42 21.81 -4.40 13.57
C ILE A 42 20.77 -3.84 14.55
N LEU A 43 19.84 -4.69 15.01
CA LEU A 43 18.78 -4.28 15.93
C LEU A 43 19.33 -3.79 17.26
N LYS A 44 20.40 -4.41 17.78
CA LYS A 44 21.09 -3.91 18.97
C LYS A 44 21.65 -2.51 18.73
N TYR A 45 22.38 -2.31 17.64
CA TYR A 45 22.95 -0.99 17.33
C TYR A 45 21.86 0.07 17.19
N LEU A 46 20.76 -0.24 16.50
CA LEU A 46 19.62 0.67 16.37
C LEU A 46 19.02 0.98 17.74
N GLY A 47 18.82 -0.02 18.61
CA GLY A 47 18.23 0.20 19.93
C GLY A 47 19.10 0.95 20.92
N ASP A 48 20.43 0.87 20.78
CA ASP A 48 21.35 1.66 21.60
C ASP A 48 21.44 3.13 21.12
N ASN A 49 21.07 3.44 19.87
CA ASN A 49 21.38 4.72 19.23
C ASN A 49 20.17 5.49 18.67
N LEU A 50 19.00 4.86 18.54
CA LEU A 50 17.79 5.48 17.99
C LEU A 50 16.62 5.40 18.97
N GLU A 51 15.79 6.45 18.93
CA GLU A 51 14.45 6.42 19.48
C GLU A 51 13.45 5.88 18.45
N GLU A 52 12.21 5.61 18.86
CA GLU A 52 11.19 5.16 17.91
C GLU A 52 10.95 6.22 16.83
N GLY A 53 10.88 5.79 15.57
CA GLY A 53 10.68 6.71 14.47
C GLY A 53 11.02 6.17 13.09
N PHE A 54 10.84 7.04 12.09
CA PHE A 54 11.21 6.81 10.70
C PHE A 54 12.39 7.71 10.34
N TYR A 55 13.50 7.07 9.98
CA TYR A 55 14.77 7.74 9.70
C TYR A 55 15.19 7.53 8.25
N TYR A 56 15.59 8.60 7.59
CA TYR A 56 16.36 8.55 6.33
C TYR A 56 17.83 8.83 6.64
N LEU A 57 18.72 7.95 6.21
CA LEU A 57 20.14 8.01 6.54
C LEU A 57 20.98 7.97 5.25
N PRO A 58 21.95 8.88 5.06
CA PRO A 58 22.19 10.07 5.87
C PRO A 58 21.16 11.19 5.54
N THR A 59 20.92 12.09 6.50
CA THR A 59 20.12 13.32 6.31
C THR A 59 20.73 14.49 7.11
N VAL A 60 20.24 15.71 6.88
CA VAL A 60 20.64 16.91 7.63
C VAL A 60 19.66 17.22 8.77
N PRO A 61 20.10 17.89 9.84
CA PRO A 61 19.21 18.38 10.90
C PRO A 61 18.12 19.32 10.38
N GLU A 62 17.02 19.43 11.13
CA GLU A 62 16.01 20.45 10.86
C GLU A 62 16.61 21.85 10.99
N GLY A 63 16.25 22.73 10.06
CA GLY A 63 16.75 24.12 10.04
C GLY A 63 18.11 24.31 9.36
N THR A 64 18.75 23.27 8.82
CA THR A 64 19.95 23.42 8.00
C THR A 64 19.71 24.35 6.80
N SER A 65 20.68 25.22 6.50
CA SER A 65 20.56 26.17 5.40
C SER A 65 20.46 25.48 4.03
N MET A 66 19.91 26.17 3.03
CA MET A 66 19.82 25.63 1.66
C MET A 66 21.21 25.32 1.09
N GLU A 67 22.19 26.19 1.34
CA GLU A 67 23.57 26.02 0.85
C GLU A 67 24.22 24.76 1.45
N GLU A 68 24.11 24.56 2.75
CA GLU A 68 24.63 23.37 3.42
C GLU A 68 23.91 22.10 2.98
N SER A 69 22.59 22.17 2.77
CA SER A 69 21.79 21.06 2.26
C SER A 69 22.22 20.65 0.84
N SER A 70 22.49 21.62 -0.04
CA SER A 70 23.02 21.35 -1.38
C SER A 70 24.39 20.70 -1.34
N LYS A 71 25.32 21.23 -0.53
CA LYS A 71 26.66 20.63 -0.35
C LYS A 71 26.57 19.21 0.20
N PHE A 72 25.69 18.97 1.17
CA PHE A 72 25.46 17.64 1.72
C PHE A 72 24.94 16.66 0.66
N MET A 73 23.99 17.09 -0.18
CA MET A 73 23.44 16.28 -1.25
C MET A 73 24.52 15.90 -2.27
N GLU A 74 25.30 16.88 -2.75
CA GLU A 74 26.41 16.63 -3.67
C GLU A 74 27.43 15.64 -3.09
N ASN A 75 27.79 15.81 -1.82
CA ASN A 75 28.72 14.93 -1.12
C ASN A 75 28.16 13.54 -0.83
N SER A 76 26.83 13.36 -0.86
CA SER A 76 26.16 12.08 -0.59
C SER A 76 25.91 11.28 -1.87
N MET A 77 26.06 11.88 -3.05
CA MET A 77 25.89 11.18 -4.32
C MET A 77 26.81 9.97 -4.42
N GLY A 78 26.24 8.82 -4.78
CA GLY A 78 26.95 7.55 -4.91
C GLY A 78 27.34 6.86 -3.59
N LYS A 79 26.97 7.42 -2.43
CA LYS A 79 27.22 6.81 -1.12
C LYS A 79 26.04 5.95 -0.66
N PRO A 80 26.24 5.03 0.30
CA PRO A 80 25.17 4.25 0.89
C PRO A 80 24.09 5.13 1.53
N TRP A 81 22.84 4.68 1.42
CA TRP A 81 21.70 5.29 2.09
C TRP A 81 20.75 4.20 2.61
N ALA A 82 19.90 4.56 3.58
CA ALA A 82 18.94 3.65 4.18
C ALA A 82 17.69 4.38 4.68
N GLN A 83 16.57 3.65 4.70
CA GLN A 83 15.34 4.01 5.41
C GLN A 83 15.15 3.04 6.57
N VAL A 84 14.91 3.56 7.78
CA VAL A 84 14.74 2.75 8.99
C VAL A 84 13.43 3.10 9.66
N TYR A 85 12.50 2.14 9.74
CA TYR A 85 11.31 2.21 10.59
C TYR A 85 11.64 1.46 11.88
N TYR A 86 12.04 2.20 12.91
CA TYR A 86 12.49 1.61 14.18
C TYR A 86 11.39 1.65 15.24
N HIS A 87 11.16 0.49 15.85
CA HIS A 87 10.24 0.28 16.97
C HIS A 87 10.96 -0.49 18.07
N LYS A 88 10.80 -0.08 19.33
CA LYS A 88 11.49 -0.71 20.47
C LYS A 88 10.90 -2.06 20.85
N SER A 89 9.64 -2.31 20.48
CA SER A 89 8.95 -3.56 20.74
C SER A 89 8.08 -3.99 19.56
N MET A 90 8.03 -5.30 19.33
CA MET A 90 7.11 -5.91 18.38
C MET A 90 5.77 -6.18 19.08
N ASP A 91 4.81 -5.26 18.94
CA ASP A 91 3.43 -5.49 19.37
C ASP A 91 2.60 -6.01 18.18
N ALA A 92 2.33 -7.31 18.19
CA ALA A 92 1.63 -7.98 17.10
C ALA A 92 0.13 -8.13 17.41
N ASN A 93 -0.63 -7.03 17.38
CA ASN A 93 -2.10 -7.12 17.43
C ASN A 93 -2.70 -7.45 16.05
N MET A 94 -2.51 -8.71 15.64
CA MET A 94 -2.96 -9.19 14.33
C MET A 94 -4.46 -9.04 14.12
N GLY A 95 -5.28 -9.33 15.14
CA GLY A 95 -6.74 -9.22 15.05
C GLY A 95 -7.23 -7.80 14.78
N VAL A 96 -6.67 -6.80 15.48
CA VAL A 96 -7.01 -5.39 15.25
C VAL A 96 -6.56 -4.93 13.87
N ASN A 97 -5.36 -5.32 13.42
CA ASN A 97 -4.86 -4.94 12.10
C ASN A 97 -5.70 -5.54 10.96
N MET A 98 -6.11 -6.80 11.09
CA MET A 98 -7.01 -7.44 10.12
C MET A 98 -8.37 -6.73 10.08
N ALA A 99 -8.95 -6.40 11.24
CA ALA A 99 -10.22 -5.67 11.30
C ALA A 99 -10.11 -4.28 10.66
N ARG A 100 -9.02 -3.55 10.95
CA ARG A 100 -8.75 -2.23 10.33
C ARG A 100 -8.61 -2.36 8.80
N GLY A 101 -7.87 -3.36 8.32
CA GLY A 101 -7.70 -3.63 6.89
C GLY A 101 -9.04 -3.87 6.20
N LEU A 102 -9.85 -4.80 6.72
CA LEU A 102 -11.18 -5.08 6.17
C LEU A 102 -12.10 -3.84 6.16
N VAL A 103 -12.08 -3.04 7.23
CA VAL A 103 -12.88 -1.80 7.27
C VAL A 103 -12.43 -0.81 6.20
N VAL A 104 -11.13 -0.63 6.00
CA VAL A 104 -10.59 0.24 4.94
C VAL A 104 -11.02 -0.25 3.56
N ASP A 105 -10.97 -1.55 3.29
CA ASP A 105 -11.40 -2.12 2.01
C ASP A 105 -12.90 -1.90 1.76
N ILE A 106 -13.74 -2.13 2.77
CA ILE A 106 -15.19 -1.87 2.67
C ILE A 106 -15.44 -0.39 2.38
N LEU A 107 -14.73 0.52 3.05
CA LEU A 107 -14.87 1.97 2.82
C LEU A 107 -14.41 2.37 1.42
N ALA A 108 -13.29 1.82 0.93
CA ALA A 108 -12.79 2.09 -0.41
C ALA A 108 -13.79 1.63 -1.49
N VAL A 109 -14.33 0.41 -1.35
CA VAL A 109 -15.33 -0.13 -2.27
C VAL A 109 -16.67 0.61 -2.14
N LEU A 110 -17.02 1.12 -0.95
CA LEU A 110 -18.20 1.96 -0.74
C LEU A 110 -18.09 3.27 -1.54
N LEU A 111 -16.94 3.95 -1.45
CA LEU A 111 -16.68 5.18 -2.19
C LEU A 111 -16.72 4.94 -3.71
N LEU A 112 -16.05 3.89 -4.19
CA LEU A 112 -16.11 3.49 -5.58
C LEU A 112 -17.54 3.16 -6.03
N SER A 113 -18.28 2.38 -5.25
CA SER A 113 -19.67 2.03 -5.56
C SER A 113 -20.55 3.27 -5.65
N TRP A 114 -20.34 4.25 -4.77
CA TRP A 114 -21.01 5.54 -4.85
C TRP A 114 -20.66 6.30 -6.13
N MET A 115 -19.38 6.35 -6.54
CA MET A 115 -18.96 6.97 -7.80
C MET A 115 -19.58 6.29 -9.02
N LEU A 116 -19.56 4.95 -9.07
CA LEU A 116 -20.15 4.17 -10.16
C LEU A 116 -21.65 4.43 -10.32
N MET A 117 -22.38 4.61 -9.22
CA MET A 117 -23.80 4.94 -9.24
C MET A 117 -24.09 6.33 -9.81
N LYS A 118 -23.09 7.24 -9.85
CA LYS A 118 -23.23 8.55 -10.51
C LYS A 118 -23.07 8.48 -12.03
N MET A 119 -22.57 7.36 -12.57
CA MET A 119 -22.38 7.16 -14.01
C MET A 119 -23.67 6.72 -14.74
N GLY A 120 -24.79 6.59 -14.03
CA GLY A 120 -26.06 6.12 -14.60
C GLY A 120 -26.03 4.62 -14.90
N ASN A 121 -26.46 4.22 -16.11
CA ASN A 121 -26.49 2.82 -16.55
C ASN A 121 -25.13 2.38 -17.11
N ALA A 122 -24.08 2.46 -16.29
CA ALA A 122 -22.74 2.03 -16.68
C ALA A 122 -22.73 0.56 -17.14
N SER A 123 -22.02 0.29 -18.24
CA SER A 123 -21.86 -1.07 -18.75
C SER A 123 -20.95 -1.90 -17.84
N MET A 124 -20.98 -3.23 -17.98
CA MET A 124 -20.03 -4.13 -17.27
C MET A 124 -18.59 -3.70 -17.51
N GLN A 125 -18.23 -3.44 -18.77
CA GLN A 125 -16.89 -3.02 -19.17
C GLN A 125 -16.51 -1.69 -18.51
N THR A 126 -17.43 -0.71 -18.53
CA THR A 126 -17.22 0.59 -17.87
C THR A 126 -16.92 0.41 -16.39
N ILE A 127 -17.72 -0.41 -15.68
CA ILE A 127 -17.53 -0.64 -14.25
C ILE A 127 -16.18 -1.31 -13.95
N VAL A 128 -15.81 -2.34 -14.71
CA VAL A 128 -14.52 -3.04 -14.53
C VAL A 128 -13.34 -2.10 -14.80
N ILE A 129 -13.37 -1.35 -15.90
CA ILE A 129 -12.31 -0.38 -16.25
C ILE A 129 -12.22 0.72 -15.20
N THR A 130 -13.33 1.27 -14.74
CA THR A 130 -13.33 2.30 -13.68
C THR A 130 -12.77 1.75 -12.37
N THR A 131 -13.10 0.50 -12.03
CA THR A 131 -12.58 -0.15 -10.82
C THR A 131 -11.06 -0.35 -10.91
N LEU A 132 -10.55 -0.85 -12.03
CA LEU A 132 -9.11 -0.95 -12.29
C LEU A 132 -8.44 0.42 -12.27
N ALA A 133 -9.05 1.44 -12.88
CA ALA A 133 -8.52 2.79 -12.90
C ALA A 133 -8.34 3.36 -11.48
N VAL A 134 -9.28 3.10 -10.57
CA VAL A 134 -9.12 3.49 -9.15
C VAL A 134 -7.92 2.78 -8.51
N GLY A 135 -7.77 1.48 -8.74
CA GLY A 135 -6.59 0.74 -8.28
C GLY A 135 -5.27 1.29 -8.84
N PHE A 136 -5.23 1.56 -10.15
CA PHE A 136 -4.07 2.15 -10.81
C PHE A 136 -3.75 3.56 -10.33
N ILE A 137 -4.75 4.40 -10.05
CA ILE A 137 -4.53 5.72 -9.47
C ILE A 137 -3.78 5.58 -8.14
N GLY A 138 -4.26 4.73 -7.22
CA GLY A 138 -3.57 4.50 -5.94
C GLY A 138 -2.15 3.93 -6.10
N TYR A 139 -1.98 2.98 -7.02
CA TYR A 139 -0.65 2.42 -7.33
C TYR A 139 0.31 3.48 -7.87
N LEU A 140 -0.12 4.30 -8.83
CA LEU A 140 0.74 5.29 -9.45
C LEU A 140 1.10 6.41 -8.48
N THR A 141 0.13 6.91 -7.71
CA THR A 141 0.33 8.08 -6.84
C THR A 141 1.07 7.77 -5.55
N ASP A 142 0.99 6.54 -5.03
CA ASP A 142 1.65 6.16 -3.77
C ASP A 142 2.76 5.13 -3.97
N VAL A 143 2.45 3.96 -4.56
CA VAL A 143 3.40 2.83 -4.62
C VAL A 143 4.52 3.06 -5.64
N TYR A 144 4.16 3.31 -6.89
CA TYR A 144 5.13 3.52 -7.97
C TYR A 144 5.89 4.82 -7.80
N THR A 145 5.21 5.89 -7.36
CA THR A 145 5.89 7.15 -7.02
C THR A 145 6.96 6.93 -5.96
N LYS A 146 6.68 6.20 -4.87
CA LYS A 146 7.70 5.85 -3.86
C LYS A 146 8.87 5.06 -4.48
N SER A 147 8.59 4.12 -5.37
CA SER A 147 9.62 3.33 -6.06
C SER A 147 10.57 4.19 -6.89
N ILE A 148 10.08 5.23 -7.56
CA ILE A 148 10.92 6.19 -8.29
C ILE A 148 11.95 6.86 -7.36
N TRP A 149 11.54 7.22 -6.14
CA TRP A 149 12.39 7.92 -5.19
C TRP A 149 13.28 6.99 -4.35
N PHE A 150 12.86 5.75 -4.12
CA PHE A 150 13.45 4.87 -3.12
C PHE A 150 13.82 3.47 -3.62
N ASP A 151 13.77 3.23 -4.93
CA ASP A 151 14.20 1.99 -5.58
C ASP A 151 13.56 0.72 -4.97
N THR A 152 12.27 0.81 -4.62
CA THR A 152 11.51 -0.32 -4.07
C THR A 152 10.91 -1.16 -5.20
N LYS A 153 10.88 -2.49 -5.05
CA LYS A 153 10.19 -3.36 -6.00
C LYS A 153 8.68 -3.20 -5.87
N THR A 154 7.96 -3.16 -7.00
CA THR A 154 6.50 -2.91 -7.01
C THR A 154 5.69 -3.93 -7.82
N LEU A 155 6.34 -4.97 -8.35
CA LEU A 155 5.66 -5.95 -9.22
C LEU A 155 4.51 -6.66 -8.50
N ALA A 156 4.72 -7.02 -7.23
CA ALA A 156 3.70 -7.65 -6.40
C ALA A 156 2.50 -6.72 -6.19
N ASP A 157 2.74 -5.44 -5.89
CA ASP A 157 1.69 -4.43 -5.74
C ASP A 157 0.90 -4.20 -7.05
N LEU A 158 1.59 -4.21 -8.20
CA LEU A 158 0.94 -4.11 -9.50
C LEU A 158 0.02 -5.31 -9.77
N ILE A 159 0.45 -6.52 -9.40
CA ILE A 159 -0.38 -7.72 -9.48
C ILE A 159 -1.59 -7.60 -8.55
N ASP A 160 -1.40 -7.09 -7.34
CA ASP A 160 -2.50 -6.82 -6.40
C ASP A 160 -3.52 -5.85 -6.97
N VAL A 161 -3.05 -4.83 -7.70
CA VAL A 161 -3.92 -3.88 -8.37
C VAL A 161 -4.75 -4.57 -9.43
N ILE A 162 -4.12 -5.33 -10.32
CA ILE A 162 -4.79 -5.96 -11.46
C ILE A 162 -5.79 -7.02 -10.98
N VAL A 163 -5.37 -7.91 -10.07
CA VAL A 163 -6.19 -9.03 -9.63
C VAL A 163 -7.23 -8.57 -8.60
N GLY A 164 -6.81 -7.87 -7.56
CA GLY A 164 -7.70 -7.40 -6.50
C GLY A 164 -8.82 -6.51 -7.05
N TRP A 165 -8.47 -5.43 -7.74
CA TRP A 165 -9.48 -4.53 -8.31
C TRP A 165 -10.18 -5.13 -9.54
N GLY A 166 -9.54 -6.02 -10.29
CA GLY A 166 -10.20 -6.76 -11.37
C GLY A 166 -11.36 -7.62 -10.87
N VAL A 167 -11.14 -8.43 -9.84
CA VAL A 167 -12.18 -9.30 -9.26
C VAL A 167 -13.28 -8.47 -8.59
N VAL A 168 -12.92 -7.40 -7.86
CA VAL A 168 -13.90 -6.44 -7.33
C VAL A 168 -14.72 -5.80 -8.44
N GLY A 169 -14.09 -5.41 -9.55
CA GLY A 169 -14.77 -4.80 -10.70
C GLY A 169 -15.78 -5.75 -11.33
N VAL A 170 -15.45 -7.04 -11.44
CA VAL A 170 -16.37 -8.07 -11.92
C VAL A 170 -17.57 -8.21 -10.98
N TRP A 171 -17.32 -8.27 -9.67
CA TRP A 171 -18.37 -8.31 -8.66
C TRP A 171 -19.31 -7.10 -8.75
N LEU A 172 -18.75 -5.88 -8.76
CA LEU A 172 -19.52 -4.64 -8.83
C LEU A 172 -20.29 -4.53 -10.15
N GLY A 173 -19.66 -4.91 -11.26
CA GLY A 173 -20.28 -4.90 -12.58
C GLY A 173 -21.49 -5.82 -12.66
N TRP A 174 -21.43 -6.98 -12.02
CA TRP A 174 -22.57 -7.89 -11.90
C TRP A 174 -23.64 -7.37 -10.94
N TRP A 175 -23.25 -6.97 -9.73
CA TRP A 175 -24.19 -6.63 -8.67
C TRP A 175 -24.91 -5.29 -8.92
N LEU A 176 -24.17 -4.24 -9.30
CA LEU A 176 -24.74 -2.91 -9.48
C LEU A 176 -25.66 -2.80 -10.71
N ARG A 177 -25.60 -3.75 -11.64
CA ARG A 177 -26.46 -3.80 -12.84
C ARG A 177 -27.76 -4.59 -12.65
N ARG A 178 -27.95 -5.24 -11.49
CA ARG A 178 -29.21 -5.95 -11.18
C ARG A 178 -30.38 -4.98 -10.99
N LYS A 179 -31.58 -5.38 -11.38
CA LYS A 179 -32.81 -4.60 -11.14
C LYS A 179 -33.15 -4.60 -9.65
#